data_AF-A0A2W2CPP0-F1
#
_entry.id   AF-A0A2W2CPP0-F1
#
_cell.length_a   1.000
_cell.length_b   1.000
_cell.length_c   1.000
_cell.angle_alpha   90.00
_cell.angle_beta   90.00
_cell.angle_gamma   90.00
#
_symmetry.space_group_name_H-M   'P 1'
#
loop_
_entity.id
_entity.type
_entity.pdbx_description
1 polymer ?
#
loop_
_entity_poly.entity_id
_entity_poly.type
_entity_poly.pdbx_seq_one_letter_code
_entity_poly.pdbx_strand_id
1 'polypeptide(L)' 'NMTRSFARKLAPEVKVNSIAPSLILFNEHDDAEYRQQALNKSLMKTAPGEKEVIDLVDYLLTSCFVTGRSSPLDGGRHLR' A
#
# COMPACT_ATOMS: atom_id res chain seq x y z
N ASN A 1 -0.78 17.49 -3.67
CA ASN A 1 -0.38 16.17 -3.13
C ASN A 1 0.69 16.40 -2.07
N MET A 2 0.40 16.09 -0.80
CA MET A 2 1.27 16.36 0.35
C MET A 2 2.62 15.62 0.29
N THR A 3 2.63 14.34 -0.13
CA THR A 3 3.85 13.53 -0.24
C THR A 3 4.89 14.22 -1.12
N ARG A 4 4.49 14.71 -2.31
CA ARG A 4 5.41 15.38 -3.23
C ARG A 4 5.91 16.73 -2.70
N SER A 5 5.03 17.49 -2.05
CA SER A 5 5.41 18.79 -1.46
C SER A 5 6.42 18.63 -0.33
N PHE A 6 6.23 17.65 0.56
CA PHE A 6 7.15 17.40 1.66
C PHE A 6 8.45 16.71 1.22
N ALA A 7 8.39 15.80 0.25
CA ALA A 7 9.60 15.24 -0.36
C ALA A 7 10.51 16.33 -0.94
N ARG A 8 9.94 17.35 -1.60
CA ARG A 8 10.70 18.49 -2.11
C ARG A 8 11.23 19.39 -0.99
N LYS A 9 10.44 19.63 0.05
CA LYS A 9 10.78 20.54 1.14
C LYS A 9 11.89 20.00 2.04
N LEU A 10 11.95 18.68 2.24
CA LEU A 10 12.82 18.06 3.25
C LEU A 10 14.02 17.30 2.65
N ALA A 11 14.16 17.29 1.33
CA ALA A 11 15.31 16.66 0.68
C ALA A 11 16.55 17.57 0.73
N PRO A 12 17.77 16.97 0.79
CA PRO A 12 18.06 15.53 0.76
C PRO A 12 17.96 14.81 2.13
N GLU A 13 17.73 15.54 3.22
CA GLU A 13 17.88 15.02 4.59
C GLU A 13 16.80 13.98 4.96
N VAL A 14 15.58 14.14 4.44
CA VAL A 14 14.45 13.26 4.74
C VAL A 14 13.75 12.81 3.46
N LYS A 15 13.57 11.48 3.33
CA LYS A 15 12.70 10.88 2.30
C LYS A 15 11.26 10.88 2.76
N VAL A 16 10.33 11.18 1.84
CA VAL A 16 8.89 11.17 2.12
C VAL A 16 8.18 10.35 1.07
N ASN A 17 7.49 9.27 1.46
CA ASN A 17 6.69 8.42 0.57
C ASN A 17 5.32 8.18 1.19
N SER A 18 4.39 7.64 0.41
CA SER A 18 3.08 7.18 0.87
C SER A 18 2.79 5.77 0.41
N ILE A 19 2.05 5.02 1.21
CA ILE A 19 1.49 3.72 0.87
C ILE A 19 0.00 3.92 0.63
N ALA A 20 -0.54 3.34 -0.45
CA ALA A 20 -1.96 3.40 -0.79
C ALA A 20 -2.54 1.98 -0.77
N PRO A 21 -3.00 1.49 0.40
CA PRO A 21 -3.56 0.15 0.53
C PRO A 21 -4.94 0.01 -0.12
N SER A 22 -5.24 -1.19 -0.62
CA SER A 22 -6.61 -1.67 -0.83
C SER A 22 -6.98 -2.74 0.21
N LEU A 23 -7.49 -3.89 -0.21
CA LEU A 23 -7.82 -4.99 0.70
C LEU A 23 -6.53 -5.55 1.32
N ILE A 24 -6.37 -5.36 2.64
CA ILE A 24 -5.27 -5.93 3.42
C ILE A 24 -5.82 -7.00 4.38
N LEU A 25 -6.83 -6.63 5.17
CA LEU A 25 -7.53 -7.49 6.13
C LEU A 25 -9.03 -7.38 5.94
N PHE A 26 -9.73 -8.45 6.32
CA PHE A 26 -11.18 -8.43 6.54
C PHE A 26 -11.51 -8.02 7.96
N ASN A 27 -12.65 -7.37 8.13
CA ASN A 27 -13.22 -7.15 9.45
C ASN A 27 -13.83 -8.45 9.97
N GLU A 28 -13.95 -8.56 11.29
CA GLU A 28 -14.51 -9.75 11.95
C GLU A 28 -15.93 -10.08 11.46
N HIS A 29 -16.71 -9.03 11.14
CA HIS A 29 -18.11 -9.14 10.73
C HIS A 29 -18.33 -9.17 9.21
N ASP A 30 -17.26 -9.17 8.41
CA ASP A 30 -17.39 -9.30 6.96
C ASP A 30 -17.90 -10.71 6.62
N ASP A 31 -19.06 -10.80 5.97
CA ASP A 31 -19.65 -12.07 5.57
C ASP A 31 -18.91 -12.75 4.41
N ALA A 32 -19.21 -14.01 4.16
CA ALA A 32 -18.54 -14.82 3.14
C ALA A 32 -18.74 -14.27 1.71
N GLU A 33 -19.90 -13.69 1.42
CA GLU A 33 -20.21 -13.15 0.10
C GLU A 33 -19.37 -11.89 -0.17
N TYR A 34 -19.36 -10.96 0.79
CA TYR A 34 -18.54 -9.76 0.75
C TYR A 34 -17.06 -10.11 0.61
N ARG A 35 -16.56 -11.06 1.41
CA ARG A 35 -15.16 -11.51 1.33
C ARG A 35 -14.84 -12.01 -0.07
N GLN A 36 -15.69 -12.85 -0.64
CA GLN A 36 -15.48 -13.38 -2.00
C GLN A 36 -15.51 -12.28 -3.07
N GLN A 37 -16.44 -11.33 -2.98
CA GLN A 37 -16.51 -10.19 -3.89
C GLN A 37 -15.27 -9.30 -3.75
N ALA A 38 -14.80 -9.05 -2.53
CA ALA A 38 -13.62 -8.23 -2.26
C ALA A 38 -12.33 -8.86 -2.78
N LEU A 39 -12.12 -10.17 -2.57
CA LEU A 39 -10.98 -10.90 -3.14
C LEU A 39 -10.97 -10.77 -4.66
N ASN A 40 -12.14 -10.90 -5.29
CA ASN A 40 -12.24 -10.77 -6.74
C ASN A 40 -11.83 -9.38 -7.25
N LYS A 41 -11.77 -8.31 -6.44
CA LYS A 41 -11.41 -6.97 -6.93
C LYS A 41 -9.94 -6.82 -7.34
N SER A 42 -9.03 -7.71 -6.91
CA SER A 42 -7.60 -7.64 -7.26
C SER A 42 -7.17 -8.80 -8.17
N LEU A 43 -6.01 -8.67 -8.82
CA LEU A 43 -5.44 -9.77 -9.60
C LEU A 43 -4.96 -10.91 -8.69
N MET A 44 -4.44 -10.56 -7.52
CA MET A 44 -3.90 -11.54 -6.56
C MET A 44 -4.99 -12.34 -5.84
N LYS A 45 -6.22 -11.83 -5.74
CA LYS A 45 -7.37 -12.50 -5.11
C LYS A 45 -7.10 -13.02 -3.69
N THR A 46 -6.29 -12.29 -2.94
CA THR A 46 -5.95 -12.60 -1.54
C THR A 46 -6.12 -11.36 -0.65
N ALA A 47 -6.29 -11.60 0.65
CA ALA A 47 -6.11 -10.60 1.70
C ALA A 47 -4.76 -10.90 2.38
N PRO A 48 -3.69 -10.12 2.07
CA PRO A 48 -2.32 -10.50 2.43
C PRO A 48 -1.99 -10.32 3.92
N GLY A 49 -2.83 -9.64 4.70
CA GLY A 49 -2.58 -9.36 6.11
C GLY A 49 -1.64 -8.18 6.34
N GLU A 50 -1.51 -7.78 7.61
CA GLU A 50 -0.73 -6.62 8.05
C GLU A 50 0.76 -6.74 7.73
N LYS A 51 1.27 -7.98 7.65
CA LYS A 51 2.68 -8.24 7.33
C LYS A 51 3.09 -7.60 6.01
N GLU A 52 2.22 -7.60 5.01
CA GLU A 52 2.52 -7.01 3.71
C GLU A 52 2.73 -5.49 3.77
N VAL A 53 2.00 -4.79 4.66
CA VAL A 53 2.20 -3.36 4.90
C VAL A 53 3.55 -3.11 5.56
N ILE A 54 3.91 -3.95 6.54
CA ILE A 54 5.19 -3.88 7.26
C ILE A 54 6.35 -4.10 6.28
N ASP A 55 6.27 -5.14 5.45
CA ASP A 55 7.31 -5.47 4.49
C ASP A 55 7.54 -4.32 3.48
N LEU A 56 6.47 -3.61 3.07
CA LEU A 56 6.59 -2.42 2.21
C LEU A 56 7.18 -1.21 2.96
N VAL A 57 6.89 -1.03 4.24
CA VAL A 57 7.53 0.00 5.07
C VAL A 57 9.02 -0.27 5.18
N ASP A 58 9.43 -1.51 5.47
CA ASP A 58 10.83 -1.92 5.58
C ASP A 58 11.58 -1.72 4.25
N TYR A 59 10.94 -2.04 3.13
CA TYR A 59 11.46 -1.72 1.78
C TYR A 59 11.71 -0.21 1.59
N LEU A 60 10.78 0.64 2.00
CA LEU A 60 10.92 2.09 1.87
C LEU A 60 11.98 2.65 2.82
N LEU A 61 12.14 2.08 4.01
CA LEU A 61 13.15 2.49 5.00
C LEU A 61 14.56 2.12 4.53
N THR A 62 14.75 0.91 3.99
CA THR A 62 16.03 0.43 3.49
C THR A 62 16.52 1.14 2.22
N SER A 63 15.62 1.66 1.40
CA SER A 63 16.00 2.38 0.18
C SER A 63 16.59 3.77 0.46
N CYS A 64 17.77 4.09 -0.06
CA CYS A 64 18.33 5.46 0.03
C CYS A 64 17.92 6.40 -1.12
N PHE A 65 17.14 5.92 -2.10
CA PHE A 65 16.91 6.65 -3.35
C PHE A 65 15.43 6.88 -3.70
N VAL A 66 14.51 6.28 -2.94
CA VAL A 66 13.07 6.41 -3.19
C VAL A 66 12.47 7.49 -2.28
N THR A 67 12.05 8.61 -2.88
CA THR A 67 11.30 9.69 -2.23
C THR A 67 10.25 10.28 -3.17
N GLY A 68 9.20 10.87 -2.61
CA GLY A 68 8.11 11.51 -3.33
C GLY A 68 7.17 10.56 -4.05
N ARG A 69 7.20 9.26 -3.74
CA ARG A 69 6.39 8.23 -4.41
C ARG A 69 5.20 7.79 -3.57
N SER A 70 4.12 7.44 -4.28
CA SER A 70 2.97 6.77 -3.70
C SER A 70 2.96 5.34 -4.23
N SER A 71 3.15 4.38 -3.35
CA SER A 71 3.19 2.95 -3.69
C SER A 71 1.80 2.35 -3.51
N PRO A 72 1.13 1.89 -4.58
CA PRO A 72 -0.08 1.11 -4.47
C PRO A 72 0.23 -0.23 -3.78
N LEU A 73 -0.56 -0.59 -2.77
CA LEU A 73 -0.52 -1.90 -2.14
C LEU A 73 -1.90 -2.54 -2.31
N ASP A 74 -2.19 -2.96 -3.54
CA ASP A 74 -3.54 -3.24 -4.01
C ASP A 74 -3.72 -4.60 -4.70
N GLY A 75 -2.67 -5.44 -4.73
CA GLY A 75 -2.72 -6.74 -5.41
C GLY A 75 -3.02 -6.63 -6.91
N GLY A 76 -2.69 -5.51 -7.56
CA GLY A 76 -2.97 -5.27 -8.98
C GLY A 76 -4.41 -4.86 -9.28
N ARG A 77 -5.17 -4.39 -8.29
CA ARG A 77 -6.57 -3.98 -8.45
C ARG A 77 -6.79 -2.96 -9.57
N HIS A 78 -5.87 -2.00 -9.75
CA HIS A 78 -5.97 -1.00 -10.81
C HIS A 78 -5.82 -1.56 -12.24
N LEU A 79 -5.42 -2.83 -12.39
CA LEU A 79 -5.27 -3.51 -13.69
C LEU A 79 -6.48 -4.37 -14.05
N ARG A 80 -7.54 -4.33 -13.24
CA ARG A 80 -8.74 -5.17 -13.38
C ARG A 80 -9.95 -4.36 -13.83
#